data_AF-A0A534R591-F1
#
_entry.id   AF-A0A534R591-F1
#
_cell.length_a   1.000
_cell.length_b   1.000
_cell.length_c   1.000
_cell.angle_alpha   90.00
_cell.angle_beta   90.00
_cell.angle_gamma   90.00
#
_symmetry.space_group_name_H-M   'P 1'
#
loop_
_entity.id
_entity.type
_entity.pdbx_description
1 polymer ?
#
loop_
_entity_poly.entity_id
_entity_poly.type
_entity_poly.pdbx_seq_one_letter_code
_entity_poly.pdbx_strand_id
1 'polypeptide(L)'
;QRDFLEPAGALYVPAAAPIIPNLARLTRLARTGTPRIRVIGTVCRHFPGDAELTPNGGPYPPHCMDGTPGQRKIDATAPVAPRWIENRPYAPGELEELVRGEEVFIEKQDVDQLVGNQNTAAVLPRLLDGVEDIVIYGVVTEICIDR
;
A
#
# COMPACT_ATOMS: atom_id res chain seq x y z
N GLN A 1 -1.70 2.25 -6.72
CA GLN A 1 -3.18 2.42 -6.79
C GLN A 1 -3.53 3.03 -8.13
N ARG A 2 -4.80 3.04 -8.54
CA ARG A 2 -5.20 3.55 -9.87
C ARG A 2 -4.78 5.00 -10.06
N ASP A 3 -4.91 5.82 -9.01
CA ASP A 3 -4.47 7.22 -9.07
C ASP A 3 -2.99 7.42 -9.38
N PHE A 4 -2.13 6.44 -9.07
CA PHE A 4 -0.69 6.52 -9.37
C PHE A 4 -0.31 5.87 -10.70
N LEU A 5 -1.09 4.90 -11.20
CA LEU A 5 -0.66 3.98 -12.26
C LEU A 5 -1.50 4.07 -13.54
N GLU A 6 -2.70 4.63 -13.48
CA GLU A 6 -3.55 4.79 -14.66
C GLU A 6 -3.44 6.22 -15.22
N PRO A 7 -3.41 6.43 -16.54
CA PRO A 7 -3.25 7.75 -17.14
C PRO A 7 -4.30 8.79 -16.71
N ALA A 8 -5.49 8.34 -16.30
CA ALA A 8 -6.57 9.18 -15.79
C ALA A 8 -6.53 9.36 -14.25
N GLY A 9 -5.52 8.83 -13.58
CA GLY A 9 -5.36 8.89 -12.14
C GLY A 9 -5.04 10.30 -11.64
N ALA A 10 -5.56 10.65 -10.46
CA ALA A 10 -5.43 11.99 -9.89
C ALA A 10 -3.98 12.41 -9.58
N LEU A 11 -3.07 11.44 -9.42
CA LEU A 11 -1.65 11.66 -9.17
C LEU A 11 -0.80 10.70 -10.01
N TYR A 12 -1.11 10.65 -11.32
CA TYR A 12 -0.52 9.68 -12.24
C TYR A 12 1.00 9.84 -12.36
N VAL A 13 1.70 8.70 -12.40
CA VAL A 13 3.15 8.61 -12.56
C VAL A 13 3.44 8.03 -13.95
N PRO A 14 3.74 8.86 -14.97
CA PRO A 14 3.94 8.38 -16.34
C PRO A 14 5.06 7.33 -16.47
N ALA A 15 6.13 7.49 -15.69
CA ALA A 15 7.26 6.56 -15.68
C ALA A 15 6.90 5.17 -15.12
N ALA A 16 5.74 5.00 -14.49
CA ALA A 16 5.30 3.72 -13.94
C ALA A 16 4.56 2.82 -14.94
N ALA A 17 4.10 3.34 -16.08
CA ALA A 17 3.39 2.53 -17.08
C ALA A 17 4.19 1.29 -17.55
N PRO A 18 5.52 1.40 -17.83
CA PRO A 18 6.32 0.25 -18.26
C PRO A 18 6.48 -0.86 -17.21
N ILE A 19 6.31 -0.57 -15.91
CA ILE A 19 6.49 -1.57 -14.85
C ILE A 19 5.24 -2.40 -14.58
N ILE A 20 4.05 -1.97 -15.04
CA ILE A 20 2.77 -2.66 -14.79
C ILE A 20 2.81 -4.16 -15.19
N PRO A 21 3.35 -4.56 -16.35
CA PRO A 21 3.48 -5.97 -16.69
C PRO A 21 4.40 -6.76 -15.75
N ASN A 22 5.43 -6.13 -15.18
CA ASN A 22 6.33 -6.75 -14.22
C ASN A 22 5.64 -6.90 -12.85
N LEU A 23 4.87 -5.89 -12.43
CA LEU A 23 4.04 -5.98 -11.22
C LEU A 23 3.08 -7.18 -11.31
N ALA A 24 2.42 -7.38 -12.45
CA ALA A 24 1.55 -8.53 -12.67
C ALA A 24 2.29 -9.87 -12.56
N ARG A 25 3.52 -9.96 -13.10
CA ARG A 25 4.37 -11.16 -13.00
C ARG A 25 4.76 -11.44 -11.54
N LEU A 26 5.17 -10.41 -10.80
CA LEU A 26 5.54 -10.52 -9.39
C LEU A 26 4.35 -10.94 -8.53
N THR A 27 3.19 -10.30 -8.71
CA THR A 27 1.95 -10.68 -7.99
C THR A 27 1.55 -12.13 -8.28
N ARG A 28 1.65 -12.58 -9.54
CA ARG A 28 1.40 -13.98 -9.89
C ARG A 28 2.41 -14.91 -9.22
N LEU A 29 3.70 -14.60 -9.32
CA LEU A 29 4.77 -15.39 -8.70
C LEU A 29 4.54 -15.55 -7.19
N ALA A 30 4.20 -14.47 -6.49
CA ALA A 30 3.97 -14.52 -5.05
C ALA A 30 2.83 -15.48 -4.67
N ARG A 31 1.73 -15.47 -5.46
CA ARG A 31 0.54 -16.29 -5.20
C ARG A 31 0.67 -17.74 -5.64
N THR A 32 1.36 -18.00 -6.76
CA THR A 32 1.44 -19.34 -7.37
C THR A 32 2.78 -20.03 -7.11
N GLY A 33 3.74 -19.34 -6.51
CA GLY A 33 5.03 -19.88 -6.13
C GLY A 33 4.93 -21.01 -5.10
N THR A 34 5.99 -21.81 -5.03
CA THR A 34 6.15 -22.84 -3.99
C THR A 34 7.55 -22.69 -3.38
N PRO A 35 7.65 -22.25 -2.11
CA PRO A 35 6.56 -21.84 -1.21
C PRO A 35 5.83 -20.59 -1.72
N ARG A 36 4.60 -20.36 -1.21
CA ARG A 36 3.89 -19.09 -1.44
C ARG A 36 4.67 -17.96 -0.78
N ILE A 37 4.72 -16.82 -1.44
CA ILE A 37 5.39 -15.63 -0.93
C ILE A 37 4.33 -14.68 -0.41
N ARG A 38 4.49 -14.25 0.83
CA ARG A 38 3.60 -13.30 1.47
C ARG A 38 3.68 -11.94 0.77
N VAL A 39 2.52 -11.30 0.56
CA VAL A 39 2.46 -9.94 0.01
C VAL A 39 2.10 -8.98 1.14
N ILE A 40 3.02 -8.07 1.43
CA ILE A 40 2.80 -6.96 2.34
C ILE A 40 2.88 -5.67 1.51
N GLY A 41 2.00 -4.71 1.74
CA GLY A 41 2.08 -3.43 1.07
C GLY A 41 1.48 -2.29 1.87
N THR A 42 1.87 -1.08 1.52
CA THR A 42 1.19 0.13 1.97
C THR A 42 0.33 0.70 0.84
N VAL A 43 -0.80 1.30 1.19
CA VAL A 43 -1.67 1.99 0.23
C VAL A 43 -2.16 3.30 0.84
N CYS A 44 -2.28 4.35 0.04
CA CYS A 44 -2.91 5.59 0.49
C CYS A 44 -4.43 5.38 0.67
N ARG A 45 -5.00 5.97 1.71
CA ARG A 45 -6.45 6.10 1.88
C ARG A 45 -6.72 7.46 2.48
N HIS A 46 -7.04 8.43 1.64
CA HIS A 46 -7.14 9.82 2.08
C HIS A 46 -8.57 10.25 2.41
N PHE A 47 -8.67 11.14 3.38
CA PHE A 47 -9.89 11.84 3.78
C PHE A 47 -9.73 13.35 3.54
N PRO A 48 -10.83 14.11 3.36
CA PRO A 48 -10.76 15.53 3.00
C PRO A 48 -9.92 16.41 3.94
N GLY A 49 -9.73 16.02 5.21
CA GLY A 49 -8.96 16.77 6.21
C GLY A 49 -7.48 16.40 6.31
N ASP A 50 -6.98 15.47 5.49
CA ASP A 50 -5.59 15.01 5.60
C ASP A 50 -4.59 16.10 5.19
N ALA A 51 -3.58 16.33 6.03
CA ALA A 51 -2.61 17.43 5.87
C ALA A 51 -1.79 17.34 4.58
N GLU A 52 -1.60 16.13 4.03
CA GLU A 52 -0.87 15.89 2.78
C GLU A 52 -1.56 16.53 1.55
N LEU A 53 -2.87 16.79 1.64
CA LEU A 53 -3.67 17.28 0.53
C LEU A 53 -3.56 18.80 0.37
N THR A 54 -3.52 19.26 -0.88
CA THR A 54 -3.47 20.66 -1.29
C THR A 54 -4.55 21.56 -0.68
N PRO A 55 -5.82 21.13 -0.47
CA PRO A 55 -6.80 21.94 0.25
C PRO A 55 -6.42 22.25 1.70
N ASN A 56 -5.54 21.44 2.31
CA ASN A 56 -5.07 21.57 3.69
C ASN A 56 -3.63 22.11 3.76
N GLY A 57 -3.09 22.62 2.65
CA GLY A 57 -1.74 23.19 2.57
C GLY A 57 -0.62 22.17 2.26
N GLY A 58 -0.98 20.90 2.01
CA GLY A 58 -0.03 19.88 1.58
C GLY A 58 0.36 19.97 0.09
N PRO A 59 1.35 19.18 -0.36
CA PRO A 59 1.91 19.30 -1.70
C PRO A 59 1.14 18.54 -2.78
N TYR A 60 0.18 17.66 -2.45
CA TYR A 60 -0.45 16.75 -3.42
C TYR A 60 -1.94 17.03 -3.65
N PRO A 61 -2.46 16.82 -4.87
CA PRO A 61 -3.90 16.91 -5.12
C PRO A 61 -4.66 15.85 -4.30
N PRO A 62 -5.99 16.00 -4.10
CA PRO A 62 -6.83 14.90 -3.63
C PRO A 62 -6.62 13.65 -4.49
N HIS A 63 -6.11 12.59 -3.89
CA HIS A 63 -5.75 11.34 -4.54
C HIS A 63 -5.96 10.19 -3.57
N CYS A 64 -6.15 8.97 -4.10
CA CYS A 64 -6.46 7.77 -3.34
C CYS A 64 -7.52 7.98 -2.26
N MET A 65 -8.51 8.83 -2.57
CA MET A 65 -9.55 9.26 -1.62
C MET A 65 -10.44 8.08 -1.26
N ASP A 66 -10.84 7.99 0.01
CA ASP A 66 -11.68 6.91 0.52
C ASP A 66 -12.92 6.64 -0.34
N GLY A 67 -13.15 5.37 -0.68
CA GLY A 67 -14.27 4.91 -1.49
C GLY A 67 -14.19 5.23 -2.98
N THR A 68 -13.19 5.99 -3.44
CA THR A 68 -13.10 6.38 -4.85
C THR A 68 -12.47 5.29 -5.73
N PRO A 69 -12.74 5.31 -7.05
CA PRO A 69 -12.01 4.45 -7.99
C PRO A 69 -10.50 4.57 -7.92
N GLY A 70 -9.99 5.79 -7.72
CA GLY A 70 -8.56 6.10 -7.65
C GLY A 70 -7.83 5.38 -6.51
N GLN A 71 -8.51 5.18 -5.37
CA GLN A 71 -8.00 4.45 -4.21
C GLN A 71 -7.70 2.98 -4.52
N ARG A 72 -8.47 2.34 -5.42
CA ARG A 72 -8.31 0.90 -5.66
C ARG A 72 -6.94 0.56 -6.23
N LYS A 73 -6.48 -0.67 -5.99
CA LYS A 73 -5.31 -1.20 -6.71
C LYS A 73 -5.69 -1.45 -8.19
N ILE A 74 -4.70 -1.37 -9.08
CA ILE A 74 -4.87 -1.76 -10.49
C ILE A 74 -5.01 -3.29 -10.57
N ASP A 75 -5.64 -3.78 -11.62
CA ASP A 75 -5.94 -5.22 -11.78
C ASP A 75 -4.67 -6.08 -11.73
N ALA A 76 -3.56 -5.58 -12.26
CA ALA A 76 -2.25 -6.24 -12.21
C ALA A 76 -1.79 -6.61 -10.79
N THR A 77 -2.24 -5.88 -9.78
CA THR A 77 -1.85 -6.10 -8.36
C THR A 77 -3.06 -6.19 -7.44
N ALA A 78 -4.27 -6.36 -8.00
CA ALA A 78 -5.50 -6.39 -7.22
C ALA A 78 -5.47 -7.60 -6.27
N PRO A 79 -5.65 -7.41 -4.96
CA PRO A 79 -5.62 -8.48 -3.97
C PRO A 79 -6.89 -9.33 -4.06
N VAL A 80 -6.80 -10.60 -3.66
CA VAL A 80 -7.95 -11.52 -3.73
C VAL A 80 -8.71 -11.54 -2.41
N ALA A 81 -8.00 -11.77 -1.30
CA ALA A 81 -8.57 -11.80 0.05
C ALA A 81 -7.63 -11.07 1.03
N PRO A 82 -7.42 -9.75 0.83
CA PRO A 82 -6.50 -8.98 1.66
C PRO A 82 -7.00 -8.81 3.09
N ARG A 83 -6.06 -8.73 4.03
CA ARG A 83 -6.28 -8.12 5.35
C ARG A 83 -5.87 -6.66 5.27
N TRP A 84 -6.79 -5.76 5.62
CA TRP A 84 -6.53 -4.33 5.67
C TRP A 84 -6.26 -3.89 7.10
N ILE A 85 -5.17 -3.16 7.30
CA ILE A 85 -4.83 -2.48 8.56
C ILE A 85 -5.09 -1.00 8.32
N GLU A 86 -6.24 -0.53 8.78
CA GLU A 86 -6.67 0.86 8.70
C GLU A 86 -5.85 1.73 9.66
N ASN A 87 -5.79 3.05 9.43
CA ASN A 87 -5.17 3.96 10.39
C ASN A 87 -6.16 4.35 11.49
N ARG A 88 -6.38 3.41 12.41
CA ARG A 88 -7.20 3.62 13.62
C ARG A 88 -6.60 2.86 14.81
N PRO A 89 -7.07 3.15 16.04
CA PRO A 89 -6.80 2.29 17.17
C PRO A 89 -7.43 0.90 17.00
N TYR A 90 -6.73 -0.11 17.51
CA TYR A 90 -7.15 -1.52 17.52
C TYR A 90 -7.30 -2.02 18.96
N ALA A 91 -8.24 -2.94 19.18
CA ALA A 91 -8.34 -3.63 20.46
C ALA A 91 -7.17 -4.62 20.65
N PRO A 92 -6.80 -4.98 21.89
CA PRO A 92 -5.78 -6.00 22.12
C PRO A 92 -6.12 -7.31 21.40
N GLY A 93 -5.18 -7.89 20.65
CA GLY A 93 -5.39 -9.14 19.89
C GLY A 93 -5.90 -8.94 18.46
N GLU A 94 -6.48 -7.78 18.13
CA GLU A 94 -7.10 -7.56 16.81
C GLU A 94 -6.04 -7.46 15.69
N LEU A 95 -4.90 -6.81 15.99
CA LEU A 95 -3.78 -6.71 15.03
C LEU A 95 -3.13 -8.06 14.78
N GLU A 96 -3.04 -8.91 15.81
CA GLU A 96 -2.40 -10.23 15.75
C GLU A 96 -3.09 -11.15 14.72
N GLU A 97 -4.40 -11.04 14.56
CA GLU A 97 -5.15 -11.78 13.54
C GLU A 97 -4.95 -11.21 12.13
N LEU A 98 -4.88 -9.88 12.00
CA LEU A 98 -4.67 -9.22 10.70
C LEU A 98 -3.29 -9.52 10.13
N VAL A 99 -2.26 -9.55 10.98
CA VAL A 99 -0.88 -9.84 10.58
C VAL A 99 -0.61 -11.33 10.31
N ARG A 100 -1.63 -12.19 10.22
CA ARG A 100 -1.48 -13.60 9.78
C ARG A 100 -1.88 -13.86 8.32
N GLY A 101 -2.44 -12.88 7.62
CA GLY A 101 -2.91 -13.06 6.23
C GLY A 101 -1.80 -13.22 5.17
N GLU A 102 -2.07 -13.95 4.08
CA GLU A 102 -1.14 -14.08 2.94
C GLU A 102 -0.92 -12.75 2.20
N GLU A 103 -1.96 -11.91 2.13
CA GLU A 103 -1.91 -10.55 1.61
C GLU A 103 -2.33 -9.58 2.72
N VAL A 104 -1.42 -8.71 3.17
CA VAL A 104 -1.69 -7.70 4.19
C VAL A 104 -1.36 -6.32 3.66
N PHE A 105 -2.30 -5.39 3.76
CA PHE A 105 -2.11 -4.02 3.32
C PHE A 105 -2.37 -3.04 4.46
N ILE A 106 -1.43 -2.12 4.66
CA ILE A 106 -1.51 -1.04 5.63
C ILE A 106 -1.99 0.21 4.90
N GLU A 107 -3.12 0.77 5.32
CA GLU A 107 -3.67 2.01 4.76
C GLU A 107 -3.03 3.21 5.45
N LYS A 108 -2.56 4.19 4.68
CA LYS A 108 -1.82 5.35 5.19
C LYS A 108 -2.38 6.69 4.68
N GLN A 109 -2.14 7.76 5.45
CA GLN A 109 -2.54 9.14 5.15
C GLN A 109 -1.34 10.11 5.05
N ASP A 110 -0.11 9.58 4.98
CA ASP A 110 1.13 10.36 4.82
C ASP A 110 2.09 9.63 3.87
N VAL A 111 3.03 10.34 3.24
CA VAL A 111 4.10 9.75 2.41
C VAL A 111 4.97 8.78 3.20
N ASP A 112 5.31 9.13 4.44
CA ASP A 112 6.09 8.30 5.35
C ASP A 112 5.22 7.16 5.88
N GLN A 113 5.70 5.92 5.73
CA GLN A 113 4.90 4.74 6.05
C GLN A 113 4.76 4.52 7.56
N LEU A 114 5.72 4.99 8.35
CA LEU A 114 5.70 4.90 9.81
C LEU A 114 4.82 6.00 10.42
N VAL A 115 4.76 7.18 9.78
CA VAL A 115 3.89 8.28 10.21
C VAL A 115 2.46 8.07 9.73
N GLY A 116 2.30 7.64 8.48
CA GLY A 116 1.01 7.58 7.80
C GLY A 116 0.04 6.55 8.35
N ASN A 117 0.49 5.62 9.19
CA ASN A 117 -0.39 4.75 9.98
C ASN A 117 0.22 4.49 11.37
N GLN A 118 -0.54 4.80 12.42
CA GLN A 118 -0.09 4.68 13.81
C GLN A 118 0.29 3.25 14.23
N ASN A 119 -0.17 2.24 13.48
CA ASN A 119 0.07 0.84 13.77
C ASN A 119 1.31 0.29 13.05
N THR A 120 1.88 0.99 12.04
CA THR A 120 2.96 0.45 11.20
C THR A 120 4.15 -0.02 12.03
N ALA A 121 4.61 0.80 12.98
CA ALA A 121 5.74 0.47 13.85
C ALA A 121 5.50 -0.78 14.70
N ALA A 122 4.24 -1.05 15.10
CA ALA A 122 3.87 -2.21 15.89
C ALA A 122 3.71 -3.48 15.05
N VAL A 123 3.20 -3.36 13.82
CA VAL A 123 2.89 -4.52 12.97
C VAL A 123 4.06 -4.96 12.09
N LEU A 124 4.92 -4.03 11.67
CA LEU A 124 6.01 -4.33 10.74
C LEU A 124 6.97 -5.42 11.26
N PRO A 125 7.45 -5.38 12.53
CA PRO A 125 8.31 -6.45 13.04
C PRO A 125 7.63 -7.82 13.04
N ARG A 126 6.31 -7.86 13.26
CA ARG A 126 5.52 -9.11 13.30
C ARG A 126 5.27 -9.66 11.90
N LEU A 127 5.08 -8.76 10.92
CA LEU A 127 4.91 -9.13 9.52
C LEU A 127 6.18 -9.71 8.91
N LEU A 128 7.34 -9.29 9.41
CA LEU A 128 8.67 -9.72 8.96
C LEU A 128 9.30 -10.81 9.85
N ASP A 129 8.59 -11.30 10.87
CA ASP A 129 9.12 -12.33 11.76
C ASP A 129 9.44 -13.61 10.98
N GLY A 130 10.67 -14.11 11.12
CA GLY A 130 11.18 -15.26 10.37
C GLY A 130 11.39 -15.04 8.87
N VAL A 131 11.32 -13.81 8.37
CA VAL A 131 11.59 -13.48 6.95
C VAL A 131 13.08 -13.21 6.76
N GLU A 132 13.74 -13.98 5.90
CA GLU A 132 15.16 -13.82 5.57
C GLU A 132 15.39 -12.86 4.39
N ASP A 133 14.49 -12.92 3.40
CA ASP A 133 14.59 -12.15 2.15
C ASP A 133 13.36 -11.28 1.92
N ILE A 134 13.59 -10.02 1.54
CA ILE A 134 12.54 -9.05 1.22
C ILE A 134 12.77 -8.49 -0.18
N VAL A 135 11.72 -8.52 -1.01
CA VAL A 135 11.71 -7.85 -2.32
C VAL A 135 10.76 -6.66 -2.25
N ILE A 136 11.32 -5.45 -2.33
CA ILE A 136 10.55 -4.20 -2.30
C ILE A 136 10.29 -3.74 -3.75
N TYR A 137 9.04 -3.40 -4.04
CA TYR A 137 8.63 -2.83 -5.32
C TYR A 137 7.40 -1.94 -5.14
N GLY A 138 7.22 -0.97 -6.02
CA GLY A 138 6.08 -0.05 -5.95
C GLY A 138 6.33 1.25 -6.66
N VAL A 139 5.60 2.29 -6.25
CA VAL A 139 5.71 3.66 -6.75
C VAL A 139 5.54 4.66 -5.61
N VAL A 140 6.12 5.86 -5.66
CA VAL A 140 7.24 6.25 -6.54
C VAL A 140 8.56 6.09 -5.80
N THR A 141 9.62 5.77 -6.54
CA THR A 141 10.91 5.36 -5.98
C THR A 141 11.45 6.40 -4.99
N GLU A 142 11.46 7.66 -5.38
CA GLU A 142 12.08 8.79 -4.68
C GLU A 142 11.27 9.31 -3.47
N ILE A 143 10.07 8.78 -3.22
CA ILE A 143 9.19 9.20 -2.13
C ILE A 143 8.91 8.04 -1.18
N CYS A 144 8.33 6.95 -1.70
CA CYS A 144 7.75 5.88 -0.88
C CYS A 144 8.60 4.61 -0.83
N ILE A 145 9.71 4.54 -1.57
CA ILE A 145 10.53 3.32 -1.70
C ILE A 145 11.97 3.53 -1.22
N ASP A 146 12.61 4.65 -1.58
CA ASP A 146 14.03 4.94 -1.32
C ASP A 146 14.25 5.81 -0.07
N ARG A 147 13.25 5.91 0.81
CA ARG A 147 13.31 6.71 2.05
C ARG A 147 13.17 5.85 3.29
#